data_AF-A0A937ZIS0-F1
#
_entry.id   AF-A0A937ZIS0-F1
#
_cell.length_a   1.000
_cell.length_b   1.000
_cell.length_c   1.000
_cell.angle_alpha   90.00
_cell.angle_beta   90.00
_cell.angle_gamma   90.00
#
_symmetry.space_group_name_H-M   'P 1'
#
loop_
_entity.id
_entity.type
_entity.pdbx_description
1 polymer ?
#
loop_
_entity_poly.entity_id
_entity_poly.type
_entity_poly.pdbx_seq_one_letter_code
_entity_poly.pdbx_strand_id
1 'polypeptide(L)'
;MQEQRAERSRRPAEPRRDCGYLSAGLLAMVVTRALTFAALFALALLVVLGVAGRAQDRAAPVRATVQVPLPNAATLTLEVGIRLAALPAGGHPGAVVRLLGSAGAAMEVGRLTLMPSAASGPQRFQFNISDAVRRLGLAGRTAEVEIEPIDRAGGVALSPLAIEGARVVTRQR
;
A
#
# COMPACT_ATOMS: atom_id res chain seq x y z
N MET A 1 102.26 -50.58 19.49
CA MET A 1 101.85 -49.25 19.99
C MET A 1 100.58 -48.87 19.25
N GLN A 2 99.56 -48.45 20.00
CA GLN A 2 98.39 -47.64 19.58
C GLN A 2 97.64 -48.14 18.33
N GLU A 3 96.37 -48.53 18.41
CA GLU A 3 95.26 -47.58 18.43
C GLU A 3 94.04 -48.16 19.19
N GLN A 4 93.79 -47.63 20.39
CA GLN A 4 92.46 -47.52 20.98
C GLN A 4 91.87 -46.18 20.56
N ARG A 5 90.72 -46.18 19.87
CA ARG A 5 89.74 -45.08 19.69
C ARG A 5 88.81 -45.54 18.54
N ALA A 6 87.49 -45.52 18.61
CA ALA A 6 86.59 -44.79 19.49
C ALA A 6 85.20 -45.43 19.42
N GLU A 7 84.64 -45.74 20.59
CA GLU A 7 83.20 -45.72 20.79
C GLU A 7 82.70 -44.29 20.61
N ARG A 8 81.87 -44.06 19.59
CA ARG A 8 81.04 -42.85 19.51
C ARG A 8 79.62 -43.24 19.08
N SER A 9 78.85 -43.61 20.11
CA SER A 9 77.47 -43.19 20.34
C SER A 9 76.72 -42.66 19.12
N ARG A 10 76.07 -43.56 18.36
CA ARG A 10 74.99 -43.21 17.43
C ARG A 10 73.66 -43.44 18.14
N ARG A 11 73.14 -42.42 18.82
CA ARG A 11 71.71 -42.36 19.16
C ARG A 11 70.96 -41.76 17.96
N PRO A 12 69.92 -42.41 17.42
CA PRO A 12 69.08 -41.81 16.40
C PRO A 12 68.24 -40.68 17.01
N ALA A 13 68.24 -39.53 16.35
CA ALA A 13 67.45 -38.36 16.70
C ALA A 13 65.96 -38.64 16.43
N GLU A 14 65.12 -38.39 17.43
CA GLU A 14 63.66 -38.43 17.32
C GLU A 14 63.16 -37.32 16.37
N PRO A 15 62.30 -37.65 15.40
CA PRO A 15 61.65 -36.64 14.56
C PRO A 15 60.57 -35.90 15.37
N ARG A 16 60.79 -34.60 15.62
CA ARG A 16 59.75 -33.66 16.06
C ARG A 16 58.60 -33.71 15.06
N ARG A 17 57.46 -34.28 15.47
CA ARG A 17 56.22 -34.25 14.69
C ARG A 17 55.62 -32.85 14.78
N ASP A 18 55.54 -32.19 13.63
CA ASP A 18 55.00 -30.86 13.45
C ASP A 18 53.53 -30.75 13.87
N CYS A 19 53.28 -29.96 14.91
CA CYS A 19 51.96 -29.52 15.37
C CYS A 19 51.37 -28.38 14.50
N GLY A 20 51.50 -28.45 13.17
CA GLY A 20 51.07 -27.39 12.25
C GLY A 20 49.74 -27.63 11.54
N TYR A 21 49.27 -28.88 11.48
CA TYR A 21 48.14 -29.26 10.60
C TYR A 21 46.75 -29.16 11.27
N LEU A 22 46.69 -29.12 12.60
CA LEU A 22 45.41 -29.04 13.32
C LEU A 22 44.81 -27.62 13.33
N SER A 23 45.64 -26.57 13.24
CA SER A 23 45.18 -25.19 13.24
C SER A 23 44.57 -24.74 11.90
N ALA A 24 45.10 -25.25 10.78
CA ALA A 24 44.61 -24.89 9.44
C ALA A 24 43.20 -25.44 9.15
N GLY A 25 42.91 -26.66 9.59
CA GLY A 25 41.59 -27.28 9.38
C GLY A 25 40.47 -26.61 10.18
N LEU A 26 40.77 -26.17 11.40
CA LEU A 26 39.80 -25.50 12.27
C LEU A 26 39.47 -24.09 11.77
N LEU A 27 40.48 -23.38 11.26
CA LEU A 27 40.32 -22.05 10.67
C LEU A 27 39.52 -22.09 9.35
N ALA A 28 39.77 -23.09 8.50
CA ALA A 28 38.96 -23.31 7.30
C ALA A 28 37.49 -23.60 7.64
N MET A 29 37.21 -24.43 8.65
CA MET A 29 35.84 -24.79 9.03
C MET A 29 35.06 -23.59 9.61
N VAL A 30 35.73 -22.70 10.35
CA VAL A 30 35.11 -21.47 10.89
C VAL A 30 34.82 -20.47 9.77
N VAL A 31 35.74 -20.30 8.82
CA VAL A 31 35.56 -19.39 7.67
C VAL A 31 34.41 -19.85 6.77
N THR A 32 34.31 -21.14 6.47
CA THR A 32 33.21 -21.68 5.64
C THR A 32 31.85 -21.47 6.32
N ARG A 33 31.76 -21.68 7.64
CA ARG A 33 30.51 -21.44 8.39
C ARG A 33 30.13 -19.96 8.39
N ALA A 34 31.08 -19.05 8.66
CA ALA A 34 30.81 -17.62 8.64
C ALA A 34 30.29 -17.12 7.28
N LEU A 35 30.86 -17.62 6.17
CA LEU A 35 30.39 -17.31 4.81
C LEU A 35 28.97 -17.80 4.55
N THR A 36 28.63 -19.01 4.98
CA THR A 36 27.26 -19.54 4.80
C THR A 36 26.21 -18.73 5.58
N PHE A 37 26.53 -18.32 6.82
CA PHE A 37 25.62 -17.47 7.59
C PHE A 37 25.45 -16.09 6.97
N ALA A 38 26.54 -15.47 6.48
CA ALA A 38 26.48 -14.18 5.81
C ALA A 38 25.63 -14.25 4.52
N ALA A 39 25.78 -15.32 3.72
CA ALA A 39 25.00 -15.52 2.50
C ALA A 39 23.50 -15.72 2.79
N LEU A 40 23.16 -16.53 3.80
CA LEU A 40 21.77 -16.74 4.22
C LEU A 40 21.14 -15.47 4.79
N PHE A 41 21.90 -14.68 5.55
CA PHE A 41 21.44 -13.40 6.07
C PHE A 41 21.20 -12.38 4.95
N ALA A 42 22.09 -12.29 3.97
CA ALA A 42 21.92 -11.42 2.80
C ALA A 42 20.70 -11.83 1.95
N LEU A 43 20.47 -13.14 1.78
CA LEU A 43 19.28 -13.66 1.10
C LEU A 43 17.99 -13.32 1.86
N ALA A 44 17.99 -13.50 3.18
CA ALA A 44 16.85 -13.15 4.04
C ALA A 44 16.57 -11.64 3.99
N LEU A 45 17.60 -10.80 4.01
CA LEU A 45 17.47 -9.35 3.88
C LEU A 45 16.87 -8.95 2.52
N LEU A 46 17.31 -9.59 1.43
CA LEU A 46 16.76 -9.39 0.08
C LEU A 46 15.29 -9.80 -0.03
N VAL A 47 14.87 -10.90 0.63
CA VAL A 47 13.47 -11.32 0.67
C VAL A 47 12.62 -10.31 1.46
N VAL A 48 13.11 -9.84 2.61
CA VAL A 48 12.39 -8.83 3.43
C VAL A 48 12.28 -7.50 2.69
N LEU A 49 13.35 -7.04 2.03
CA LEU A 49 13.33 -5.83 1.20
C LEU A 49 12.48 -5.98 -0.06
N GLY A 50 12.42 -7.18 -0.65
CA GLY A 50 11.60 -7.46 -1.84
C GLY A 50 10.09 -7.43 -1.58
N VAL A 51 9.64 -7.76 -0.35
CA VAL A 51 8.22 -7.74 0.03
C VAL A 51 7.74 -6.34 0.45
N ALA A 52 8.64 -5.45 0.90
CA ALA A 52 8.30 -4.10 1.33
C ALA A 52 8.00 -3.11 0.17
N GLY A 53 8.20 -3.51 -1.08
CA GLY A 53 8.28 -2.59 -2.23
C GLY A 53 6.99 -2.30 -2.99
N ARG A 54 5.81 -2.82 -2.61
CA ARG A 54 4.56 -2.53 -3.32
C ARG A 54 3.42 -2.20 -2.37
N ALA A 55 3.55 -1.09 -1.67
CA ALA A 55 2.36 -0.32 -1.34
C ALA A 55 1.76 0.13 -2.68
N GLN A 56 0.71 -0.55 -3.13
CA GLN A 56 -0.10 -0.04 -4.22
C GLN A 56 -0.74 1.26 -3.73
N ASP A 57 -0.33 2.39 -4.32
CA ASP A 57 -0.86 3.70 -3.96
C ASP A 57 -2.37 3.71 -4.19
N ARG A 58 -3.13 3.63 -3.09
CA ARG A 58 -4.58 3.73 -3.09
C ARG A 58 -4.95 5.13 -3.57
N ALA A 59 -5.87 5.21 -4.51
CA ALA A 59 -6.34 6.49 -5.00
C ALA A 59 -6.99 7.29 -3.85
N ALA A 60 -6.56 8.56 -3.71
CA ALA A 60 -7.04 9.43 -2.64
C ALA A 60 -8.52 9.80 -2.85
N PRO A 61 -9.30 9.97 -1.76
CA PRO A 61 -10.64 10.52 -1.84
C PRO A 61 -10.63 11.94 -2.40
N VAL A 62 -11.64 12.27 -3.20
CA VAL A 62 -11.80 13.61 -3.79
C VAL A 62 -12.94 14.33 -3.06
N ARG A 63 -12.79 15.62 -2.80
CA ARG A 63 -13.78 16.39 -2.04
C ARG A 63 -14.27 17.63 -2.78
N ALA A 64 -15.54 17.97 -2.57
CA ALA A 64 -16.16 19.18 -3.11
C ALA A 64 -17.13 19.77 -2.08
N THR A 65 -17.17 21.09 -1.97
CA THR A 65 -18.12 21.78 -1.10
C THR A 65 -19.42 22.09 -1.84
N VAL A 66 -20.55 21.88 -1.18
CA VAL A 66 -21.89 22.15 -1.73
C VAL A 66 -22.73 22.93 -0.75
N GLN A 67 -23.53 23.87 -1.25
CA GLN A 67 -24.52 24.57 -0.44
C GLN A 67 -25.79 23.72 -0.34
N VAL A 68 -26.25 23.47 0.89
CA VAL A 68 -27.47 22.72 1.15
C VAL A 68 -28.61 23.71 1.44
N PRO A 69 -29.66 23.75 0.62
CA PRO A 69 -30.79 24.65 0.86
C PRO A 69 -31.56 24.24 2.13
N LEU A 70 -32.32 25.19 2.67
CA LEU A 70 -33.25 24.91 3.77
C LEU A 70 -34.35 23.93 3.29
N PRO A 71 -34.75 22.94 4.10
CA PRO A 71 -35.76 21.97 3.73
C PRO A 71 -37.13 22.65 3.65
N ASN A 72 -37.67 22.77 2.43
CA ASN A 72 -38.97 23.40 2.16
C ASN A 72 -39.99 22.38 1.60
N ALA A 73 -40.22 21.28 2.33
CA ALA A 73 -41.02 20.12 1.92
C ALA A 73 -40.56 19.42 0.61
N ALA A 74 -39.47 19.90 -0.01
CA ALA A 74 -38.87 19.31 -1.21
C ALA A 74 -37.92 18.16 -0.87
N THR A 75 -37.75 17.24 -1.83
CA THR A 75 -36.70 16.21 -1.77
C THR A 75 -35.38 16.82 -2.20
N LEU A 76 -34.33 16.61 -1.40
CA LEU A 76 -32.97 17.08 -1.71
C LEU A 76 -32.24 16.01 -2.54
N THR A 77 -31.80 16.39 -3.73
CA THR A 77 -31.02 15.55 -4.62
C THR A 77 -29.63 16.15 -4.82
N LEU A 78 -28.59 15.38 -4.60
CA LEU A 78 -27.22 15.74 -4.95
C LEU A 78 -26.97 15.31 -6.40
N GLU A 79 -26.62 16.24 -7.27
CA GLU A 79 -26.11 15.97 -8.60
C GLU A 79 -24.59 16.07 -8.59
N VAL A 80 -23.91 15.03 -9.08
CA VAL A 80 -22.44 14.99 -9.16
C VAL A 80 -22.00 14.59 -10.56
N GLY A 81 -21.08 15.36 -11.14
CA GLY A 81 -20.33 15.00 -12.35
C GLY A 81 -18.97 14.43 -11.96
N ILE A 82 -18.70 13.20 -12.36
CA ILE A 82 -17.46 12.50 -12.05
C ILE A 82 -16.76 12.14 -13.35
N ARG A 83 -15.44 12.35 -13.38
CA ARG A 83 -14.58 11.92 -14.46
C ARG A 83 -13.51 10.98 -13.92
N LEU A 84 -13.33 9.87 -14.63
CA LEU A 84 -12.23 8.95 -14.40
C LEU A 84 -11.00 9.49 -15.14
N ALA A 85 -9.91 9.78 -14.42
CA ALA A 85 -8.72 10.34 -15.06
C ALA A 85 -7.92 9.28 -15.82
N ALA A 86 -7.89 8.04 -15.32
CA ALA A 86 -7.27 6.90 -15.99
C ALA A 86 -8.00 5.60 -15.65
N LEU A 87 -8.16 4.72 -16.64
CA LEU A 87 -8.74 3.41 -16.44
C LEU A 87 -7.69 2.47 -15.81
N PRO A 88 -8.02 1.73 -14.73
CA PRO A 88 -7.09 0.76 -14.17
C PRO A 88 -7.07 -0.48 -15.06
N ALA A 89 -5.89 -1.07 -15.28
CA ALA A 89 -5.76 -2.30 -16.05
C ALA A 89 -6.50 -3.44 -15.34
N GLY A 90 -7.65 -3.85 -15.88
CA GLY A 90 -8.42 -5.01 -15.40
C GLY A 90 -9.30 -4.77 -14.16
N GLY A 91 -9.53 -3.53 -13.73
CA GLY A 91 -10.38 -3.21 -12.58
C GLY A 91 -11.84 -2.93 -12.93
N HIS A 92 -12.73 -3.00 -11.94
CA HIS A 92 -14.13 -2.56 -12.05
C HIS A 92 -14.29 -1.23 -11.32
N PRO A 93 -14.01 -0.08 -11.97
CA PRO A 93 -13.95 1.19 -11.28
C PRO A 93 -15.33 1.57 -10.73
N GLY A 94 -15.36 1.94 -9.47
CA GLY A 94 -16.54 2.49 -8.81
C GLY A 94 -16.15 3.60 -7.85
N ALA A 95 -17.16 4.19 -7.22
CA ALA A 95 -16.94 5.12 -6.14
C ALA A 95 -18.02 5.00 -5.06
N VAL A 96 -17.66 5.36 -3.84
CA VAL A 96 -18.59 5.59 -2.75
C VAL A 96 -18.73 7.09 -2.57
N VAL A 97 -19.96 7.58 -2.58
CA VAL A 97 -20.26 8.99 -2.34
C VAL A 97 -20.70 9.16 -0.90
N ARG A 98 -20.04 10.06 -0.19
CA ARG A 98 -20.29 10.35 1.22
C ARG A 98 -20.57 11.83 1.38
N LEU A 99 -21.50 12.15 2.26
CA LEU A 99 -21.78 13.50 2.71
C LEU A 99 -21.15 13.69 4.09
N LEU A 100 -20.35 14.73 4.24
CA LEU A 100 -19.65 15.06 5.47
C LEU A 100 -20.29 16.28 6.11
N GLY A 101 -20.50 16.18 7.41
CA GLY A 101 -20.94 17.28 8.25
C GLY A 101 -19.80 17.93 9.02
N SER A 102 -20.09 19.10 9.60
CA SER A 102 -19.11 19.94 10.31
C SER A 102 -18.48 19.31 11.56
N ALA A 103 -19.08 18.24 12.10
CA ALA A 103 -18.58 17.52 13.28
C ALA A 103 -17.69 16.30 12.93
N GLY A 104 -17.24 16.18 11.67
CA GLY A 104 -16.50 15.00 11.20
C GLY A 104 -17.36 13.76 10.99
N ALA A 105 -18.68 13.86 11.18
CA ALA A 105 -19.63 12.81 10.84
C ALA A 105 -19.75 12.68 9.32
N ALA A 106 -19.65 11.45 8.82
CA ALA A 106 -19.79 11.14 7.39
C ALA A 106 -20.89 10.09 7.18
N MET A 107 -21.76 10.32 6.19
CA MET A 107 -22.83 9.37 5.82
C MET A 107 -22.67 8.96 4.37
N GLU A 108 -22.68 7.65 4.11
CA GLU A 108 -22.75 7.13 2.74
C GLU A 108 -24.12 7.47 2.14
N VAL A 109 -24.12 8.14 0.99
CA VAL A 109 -25.35 8.50 0.25
C VAL A 109 -25.57 7.61 -0.97
N GLY A 110 -24.53 6.90 -1.41
CA GLY A 110 -24.66 5.91 -2.47
C GLY A 110 -23.33 5.36 -2.97
N ARG A 111 -23.45 4.37 -3.84
CA ARG A 111 -22.33 3.76 -4.58
C ARG A 111 -22.63 3.83 -6.06
N LEU A 112 -21.58 4.02 -6.85
CA LEU A 112 -21.70 4.15 -8.30
C LEU A 112 -20.69 3.26 -9.02
N THR A 113 -21.03 2.91 -10.25
CA THR A 113 -20.13 2.22 -11.19
C THR A 113 -19.71 3.23 -12.21
N LEU A 114 -18.41 3.32 -12.45
CA LEU A 114 -17.86 4.19 -13.47
C LEU A 114 -17.69 3.39 -14.74
N MET A 115 -18.21 3.90 -15.84
CA MET A 115 -17.97 3.27 -17.13
C MET A 115 -16.60 3.70 -17.68
N PRO A 116 -15.79 2.77 -18.22
CA PRO A 116 -14.61 3.11 -19.00
C PRO A 116 -15.08 3.83 -20.27
N SER A 117 -14.81 5.12 -20.40
CA SER A 117 -15.00 5.79 -21.68
C SER A 117 -14.05 6.95 -21.79
N ALA A 118 -13.04 6.78 -22.66
CA ALA A 118 -12.07 7.81 -22.98
C ALA A 118 -12.69 8.99 -23.77
N ALA A 119 -13.91 8.82 -24.30
CA ALA A 119 -14.55 9.75 -25.24
C ALA A 119 -15.82 10.43 -24.70
N SER A 120 -16.43 9.91 -23.63
CA SER A 120 -17.59 10.57 -23.01
C SER A 120 -17.10 11.44 -21.87
N GLY A 121 -17.49 12.71 -21.85
CA GLY A 121 -17.19 13.65 -20.76
C GLY A 121 -17.69 13.21 -19.37
N PRO A 122 -17.87 14.14 -18.42
CA PRO A 122 -18.27 13.78 -17.05
C PRO A 122 -19.52 12.90 -17.00
N GLN A 123 -19.44 11.79 -16.28
CA GLN A 123 -20.59 10.94 -15.97
C GLN A 123 -21.38 11.61 -14.84
N ARG A 124 -22.68 11.82 -15.05
CA ARG A 124 -23.56 12.51 -14.09
C ARG A 124 -24.37 11.50 -13.29
N PHE A 125 -24.38 11.68 -11.98
CA PHE A 125 -25.11 10.85 -11.03
C PHE A 125 -26.00 11.71 -10.13
N GLN A 126 -27.11 11.14 -9.68
CA GLN A 126 -28.07 11.79 -8.78
C GLN A 126 -28.30 10.93 -7.55
N PHE A 127 -28.21 11.51 -6.36
CA PHE A 127 -28.42 10.84 -5.08
C PHE A 127 -29.48 11.56 -4.26
N ASN A 128 -30.44 10.84 -3.69
CA ASN A 128 -31.33 11.42 -2.70
C ASN A 128 -30.58 11.55 -1.37
N ILE A 129 -30.33 12.79 -0.94
CA ILE A 129 -29.55 13.09 0.26
C ILE A 129 -30.42 13.60 1.43
N SER A 130 -31.75 13.52 1.30
CA SER A 130 -32.67 14.11 2.28
C SER A 130 -32.48 13.53 3.69
N ASP A 131 -32.34 12.20 3.81
CA ASP A 131 -32.10 11.56 5.11
C ASP A 131 -30.72 11.90 5.67
N ALA A 132 -29.69 11.92 4.82
CA ALA A 132 -28.34 12.26 5.23
C ALA A 132 -28.24 13.70 5.73
N VAL A 133 -28.82 14.66 5.01
CA VAL A 133 -28.88 16.07 5.43
C VAL A 133 -29.60 16.22 6.77
N ARG A 134 -30.70 15.50 6.97
CA ARG A 134 -31.46 15.52 8.22
C ARG A 134 -30.65 14.96 9.39
N ARG A 135 -30.04 13.78 9.22
CA ARG A 135 -29.26 13.11 10.28
C ARG A 135 -27.98 13.87 10.63
N LEU A 136 -27.33 14.49 9.64
CA LEU A 136 -26.10 15.26 9.82
C LEU A 136 -26.36 16.73 10.20
N GLY A 137 -27.62 17.18 10.23
CA GLY A 137 -27.98 18.56 10.58
C GLY A 137 -27.42 19.62 9.61
N LEU A 138 -27.45 19.32 8.30
CA LEU A 138 -26.82 20.14 7.25
C LEU A 138 -27.78 21.10 6.54
N ALA A 139 -29.05 21.13 6.94
CA ALA A 139 -30.05 22.04 6.39
C ALA A 139 -29.59 23.52 6.47
N GLY A 140 -29.57 24.22 5.34
CA GLY A 140 -29.18 25.63 5.27
C GLY A 140 -27.68 25.88 5.51
N ARG A 141 -26.83 24.86 5.39
CA ARG A 141 -25.39 24.93 5.65
C ARG A 141 -24.58 24.45 4.45
N THR A 142 -23.27 24.74 4.49
CA THR A 142 -22.31 24.10 3.59
C THR A 142 -22.06 22.67 4.05
N ALA A 143 -22.12 21.73 3.11
CA ALA A 143 -21.71 20.35 3.31
C ALA A 143 -20.49 20.03 2.43
N GLU A 144 -19.69 19.05 2.83
CA GLU A 144 -18.61 18.53 2.01
C GLU A 144 -19.03 17.17 1.44
N VAL A 145 -18.84 16.99 0.13
CA VAL A 145 -19.08 15.74 -0.58
C VAL A 145 -17.73 15.09 -0.79
N GLU A 146 -17.55 13.89 -0.27
CA GLU A 146 -16.36 13.07 -0.52
C GLU A 146 -16.73 11.93 -1.45
N ILE A 147 -15.86 11.67 -2.41
CA ILE A 147 -15.96 10.58 -3.36
C ILE A 147 -14.72 9.74 -3.21
N GLU A 148 -14.91 8.56 -2.64
CA GLU A 148 -13.84 7.59 -2.43
C GLU A 148 -13.84 6.58 -3.59
N PRO A 149 -12.75 6.47 -4.35
CA PRO A 149 -12.62 5.45 -5.38
C PRO A 149 -12.61 4.06 -4.76
N ILE A 150 -13.34 3.12 -5.37
CA ILE A 150 -13.37 1.71 -4.99
C ILE A 150 -13.15 0.82 -6.21
N ASP A 151 -12.54 -0.33 -6.03
CA ASP A 151 -12.64 -1.43 -7.00
C ASP A 151 -13.81 -2.32 -6.58
N ARG A 152 -14.81 -2.43 -7.46
CA ARG A 152 -16.00 -3.24 -7.17
C ARG A 152 -15.70 -4.74 -7.11
N ALA A 153 -14.57 -5.18 -7.66
CA ALA A 153 -14.10 -6.56 -7.52
C ALA A 153 -13.44 -6.85 -6.16
N GLY A 154 -13.31 -5.85 -5.27
CA GLY A 154 -12.69 -6.00 -3.96
C GLY A 154 -11.17 -5.80 -3.95
N GLY A 155 -10.58 -5.37 -5.07
CA GLY A 155 -9.18 -4.99 -5.15
C GLY A 155 -8.88 -3.57 -4.62
N VAL A 156 -7.64 -3.15 -4.78
CA VAL A 156 -7.22 -1.77 -4.47
C VAL A 156 -7.72 -0.85 -5.57
N ALA A 157 -8.40 0.23 -5.20
CA ALA A 157 -8.80 1.25 -6.16
C ALA A 157 -7.59 2.10 -6.56
N LEU A 158 -7.12 1.92 -7.80
CA LEU A 158 -5.91 2.58 -8.30
C LEU A 158 -6.20 3.82 -9.16
N SER A 159 -7.47 4.07 -9.50
CA SER A 159 -7.81 5.13 -10.43
C SER A 159 -8.14 6.44 -9.73
N PRO A 160 -7.38 7.52 -10.01
CA PRO A 160 -7.74 8.84 -9.54
C PRO A 160 -9.05 9.31 -10.19
N LEU A 161 -9.90 9.91 -9.36
CA LEU A 161 -11.17 10.51 -9.76
C LEU A 161 -11.02 12.03 -9.78
N ALA A 162 -11.85 12.68 -10.59
CA ALA A 162 -12.04 14.12 -10.55
C ALA A 162 -13.52 14.45 -10.42
N ILE A 163 -13.84 15.42 -9.56
CA ILE A 163 -15.17 16.00 -9.46
C ILE A 163 -15.24 17.18 -10.42
N GLU A 164 -16.07 17.07 -11.44
CA GLU A 164 -16.27 18.10 -12.47
C GLU A 164 -17.40 19.06 -12.07
N GLY A 165 -18.24 18.65 -11.13
CA GLY A 165 -19.25 19.51 -10.51
C GLY A 165 -20.06 18.76 -9.46
N ALA A 166 -20.46 19.48 -8.42
CA ALA A 166 -21.36 18.96 -7.39
C ALA A 166 -22.35 20.06 -6.99
N ARG A 167 -23.64 19.75 -6.96
CA ARG A 167 -24.67 20.69 -6.52
C ARG A 167 -25.87 19.98 -5.91
N VAL A 168 -26.50 20.61 -4.93
CA VAL A 168 -27.76 20.14 -4.37
C VAL A 168 -28.91 20.84 -5.08
N VAL A 169 -29.84 20.06 -5.60
CA VAL A 169 -31.08 20.53 -6.22
C VAL A 169 -32.28 20.08 -5.40
N THR A 170 -33.27 20.95 -5.28
CA THR A 170 -34.57 20.65 -4.68
C THR A 170 -35.51 20.15 -5.77
N ARG A 171 -36.17 19.02 -5.52
CA ARG A 171 -37.31 18.57 -6.34
C ARG A 171 -38.58 18.65 -5.52
N GLN A 172 -39.53 19.45 -6.01
CA GLN A 172 -40.90 19.42 -5.52
C GLN A 172 -41.54 18.13 -6.02
N ARG A 173 -42.24 17.43 -5.13
CA ARG A 173 -43.06 16.27 -5.49
C ARG A 173 -44.40 16.73 -6.05
#